data_AF-A0A2V7DFV3-F1
#
_entry.id   AF-A0A2V7DFV3-F1
#
_cell.length_a   1.000
_cell.length_b   1.000
_cell.length_c   1.000
_cell.angle_alpha   90.00
_cell.angle_beta   90.00
_cell.angle_gamma   90.00
#
_symmetry.space_group_name_H-M   'P 1'
#
loop_
_entity.id
_entity.type
_entity.pdbx_description
1 polymer ?
#
loop_
_entity_poly.entity_id
_entity_poly.type
_entity_poly.pdbx_seq_one_letter_code
_entity_poly.pdbx_strand_id
1 'polypeptide(L)'
;VCEWGMSDKLGPLTFGKNEEHIFLGREVARAKDYSEATSLLIDSEIKRIVMECATRARQILEENIEKLHALARALLERESLDGEEIARILRARPFQEAPAPV
;
A
#
# COMPACT_ATOMS: atom_id res chain seq x y z
N VAL A 1 -6.51 7.93 1.22
CA VAL A 1 -6.54 9.38 0.92
C VAL A 1 -7.96 9.92 0.99
N CYS A 2 -8.87 9.50 0.11
CA CYS A 2 -10.23 10.06 0.07
C CYS A 2 -11.21 9.48 1.12
N GLU A 3 -11.12 8.19 1.45
CA GLU A 3 -12.07 7.56 2.37
C GLU A 3 -11.68 7.71 3.86
N TRP A 4 -10.38 7.78 4.14
CA TRP A 4 -9.84 7.71 5.51
C TRP A 4 -9.27 9.05 6.00
N GLY A 5 -9.31 10.12 5.20
CA GLY A 5 -8.80 11.45 5.58
C GLY A 5 -7.29 11.52 5.85
N MET A 6 -6.52 10.51 5.41
CA MET A 6 -5.07 10.40 5.68
C MET A 6 -4.20 11.28 4.75
N SER A 7 -4.65 12.48 4.38
CA SER A 7 -3.82 13.45 3.65
C SER A 7 -3.86 14.80 4.33
N ASP A 8 -2.67 15.31 4.68
CA ASP A 8 -2.49 16.62 5.31
C ASP A 8 -2.98 17.78 4.43
N LYS A 9 -3.04 17.60 3.10
CA LYS A 9 -3.50 18.62 2.14
C LYS A 9 -5.00 18.64 1.94
N LEU A 10 -5.65 17.49 2.04
CA LEU A 10 -7.10 17.36 1.90
C LEU A 10 -7.82 17.51 3.25
N GLY A 11 -7.09 17.42 4.37
CA GLY A 11 -7.65 17.44 5.71
C GLY A 11 -8.47 16.17 6.02
N PRO A 12 -9.14 16.11 7.19
CA PRO A 12 -9.96 14.98 7.60
C PRO A 12 -11.32 14.96 6.88
N LEU A 13 -11.33 15.25 5.58
CA LEU A 13 -12.51 15.25 4.72
C LEU A 13 -12.63 13.89 4.02
N THR A 14 -13.70 13.17 4.33
CA THR A 14 -14.08 11.94 3.62
C THR A 14 -14.73 12.32 2.29
N PHE A 15 -13.97 12.20 1.20
CA PHE A 15 -14.48 12.29 -0.16
C PHE A 15 -14.92 10.91 -0.62
N GLY A 16 -16.07 10.45 -0.13
CA GLY A 16 -16.58 9.13 -0.45
C GLY A 16 -17.82 8.79 0.36
N LYS A 17 -19.00 9.19 -0.12
CA LYS A 17 -20.23 8.50 0.27
C LYS A 17 -20.32 7.22 -0.54
N ASN A 18 -19.73 6.13 -0.03
CA ASN A 18 -20.16 4.79 -0.42
C ASN A 18 -21.50 4.51 0.27
N GLU A 19 -22.56 5.19 -0.18
CA GLU A 19 -23.91 4.70 0.06
C GLU A 19 -24.16 3.62 -1.00
N GLU A 20 -23.91 2.35 -0.65
CA GLU A 20 -24.38 1.19 -1.41
C GLU A 20 -25.92 1.20 -1.44
N HIS A 21 -26.49 1.98 -2.37
CA HIS A 21 -27.91 1.86 -2.70
C HIS A 21 -28.09 0.68 -3.64
N ILE A 22 -28.39 -0.49 -3.06
CA ILE A 22 -28.63 -1.76 -3.78
C ILE A 22 -29.96 -1.74 -4.57
N PHE A 23 -30.70 -0.64 -4.60
CA PHE A 23 -32.01 -0.58 -5.24
C PHE A 23 -32.19 0.68 -6.06
N LEU A 24 -31.95 0.58 -7.37
CA LEU A 24 -32.93 0.86 -8.44
C LEU A 24 -32.20 0.99 -9.77
N GLY A 25 -32.50 0.07 -10.69
CA GLY A 25 -32.08 0.15 -12.07
C GLY A 25 -32.52 1.45 -12.73
N ARG A 26 -31.60 2.40 -12.81
CA ARG A 26 -31.51 3.44 -13.84
C ARG A 26 -30.16 4.12 -13.65
N GLU A 27 -29.56 4.46 -14.77
CA GLU A 27 -28.31 5.23 -14.89
C GLU A 27 -28.36 6.49 -14.01
N VAL A 28 -27.92 6.38 -12.76
CA VAL A 28 -27.55 7.55 -11.96
C VAL A 28 -26.07 7.75 -12.23
N ALA A 29 -25.80 8.63 -13.19
CA ALA A 29 -24.48 9.22 -13.36
C ALA A 29 -23.97 9.62 -11.97
N ARG A 30 -22.91 8.94 -11.51
CA ARG A 30 -22.17 9.33 -10.30
C ARG A 30 -21.61 10.71 -10.58
N ALA A 31 -22.35 11.77 -10.27
CA ALA A 31 -21.81 13.10 -10.25
C ALA A 31 -20.75 13.11 -9.15
N LYS A 32 -19.49 13.23 -9.55
CA LYS A 32 -18.39 13.53 -8.63
C LYS A 32 -18.74 14.87 -7.98
N ASP A 33 -19.23 14.86 -6.74
CA ASP A 33 -19.56 16.06 -5.96
C ASP A 33 -18.29 16.79 -5.47
N TYR A 34 -17.27 16.90 -6.31
CA TYR A 34 -16.04 17.63 -6.04
C TYR A 34 -15.53 18.30 -7.30
N SER A 35 -15.01 19.52 -7.14
CA SER A 35 -14.55 20.33 -8.27
C SER A 35 -13.40 19.65 -9.02
N GLU A 36 -13.21 20.01 -10.29
CA GLU A 36 -12.06 19.55 -11.09
C GLU A 36 -10.73 19.85 -10.38
N ALA A 37 -10.64 21.02 -9.73
CA ALA A 37 -9.50 21.40 -8.91
C ALA A 37 -9.25 20.44 -7.73
N THR A 38 -10.31 19.94 -7.08
CA THR A 38 -10.21 18.95 -6.00
C THR A 38 -9.80 17.58 -6.54
N SER A 39 -10.32 17.20 -7.71
CA SER A 39 -9.94 15.96 -8.40
C SER A 39 -8.44 15.90 -8.70
N LEU A 40 -7.91 17.00 -9.27
CA LEU A 40 -6.48 17.14 -9.57
C LEU A 40 -5.63 17.05 -8.30
N LEU A 41 -6.12 17.63 -7.20
CA LEU A 41 -5.41 17.59 -5.92
C LEU A 41 -5.36 16.17 -5.34
N ILE A 42 -6.47 15.42 -5.42
CA ILE A 42 -6.53 14.01 -5.03
C ILE A 42 -5.53 13.17 -5.83
N ASP A 43 -5.56 13.27 -7.16
CA ASP A 43 -4.67 12.50 -8.02
C ASP A 43 -3.20 12.83 -7.75
N SER A 44 -2.89 14.10 -7.50
CA SER A 44 -1.54 14.54 -7.14
C SER A 44 -1.07 13.91 -5.83
N GLU A 45 -1.96 13.76 -4.86
CA GLU A 45 -1.65 13.21 -3.54
C GLU A 45 -1.47 11.69 -3.58
N ILE A 46 -2.33 11.00 -4.34
CA ILE A 46 -2.18 9.56 -4.60
C ILE A 46 -0.83 9.30 -5.25
N LYS A 47 -0.50 10.06 -6.30
CA LYS A 47 0.80 9.93 -6.99
C LYS A 47 1.97 10.18 -6.05
N ARG A 48 1.89 11.21 -5.20
CA ARG A 48 2.92 11.52 -4.19
C ARG A 48 3.16 10.33 -3.27
N ILE A 49 2.11 9.76 -2.69
CA ILE A 49 2.21 8.64 -1.75
C ILE A 49 2.82 7.42 -2.43
N VAL A 50 2.36 7.07 -3.65
CA VAL A 50 2.89 5.93 -4.38
C VAL A 50 4.39 6.11 -4.68
N MET A 51 4.79 7.30 -5.15
CA MET A 51 6.20 7.59 -5.44
C MET A 51 7.08 7.57 -4.18
N GLU A 52 6.57 8.09 -3.06
CA GLU A 52 7.28 8.09 -1.78
C GLU A 52 7.47 6.65 -1.27
N CYS A 53 6.41 5.85 -1.27
CA CYS A 53 6.48 4.43 -0.90
C CYS A 53 7.43 3.64 -1.80
N ALA A 54 7.39 3.86 -3.11
CA ALA A 54 8.29 3.21 -4.07
C ALA A 54 9.75 3.61 -3.83
N THR A 55 10.01 4.90 -3.58
CA THR A 55 11.35 5.40 -3.27
C THR A 55 11.88 4.81 -1.97
N ARG A 56 11.06 4.79 -0.92
CA ARG A 56 11.39 4.19 0.37
C ARG A 56 11.66 2.69 0.25
N ALA A 57 10.81 1.97 -0.49
CA ALA A 57 11.02 0.54 -0.74
C ALA A 57 12.36 0.29 -1.45
N ARG A 58 12.68 1.08 -2.49
CA ARG A 58 13.97 1.00 -3.19
C ARG A 58 15.15 1.29 -2.25
N GLN A 59 15.07 2.33 -1.42
CA GLN A 59 16.11 2.64 -0.44
C GLN A 59 16.34 1.50 0.55
N ILE A 60 15.28 0.91 1.09
CA ILE A 60 15.39 -0.24 2.01
C ILE A 60 16.08 -1.41 1.32
N LEU A 61 15.74 -1.69 0.07
CA LEU A 61 16.37 -2.77 -0.72
C LEU A 61 17.85 -2.47 -1.00
N GLU A 62 18.20 -1.24 -1.36
CA GLU A 62 19.58 -0.80 -1.62
C GLU A 62 20.44 -0.85 -0.35
N GLU A 63 19.93 -0.35 0.78
CA GLU A 63 20.61 -0.42 2.08
C GLU A 63 20.84 -1.85 2.56
N ASN A 64 19.99 -2.79 2.13
CA ASN A 64 20.05 -4.21 2.49
C ASN A 64 20.44 -5.12 1.30
N ILE A 65 21.15 -4.58 0.30
CA ILE A 65 21.47 -5.29 -0.95
C ILE A 65 22.18 -6.62 -0.72
N GLU A 66 23.08 -6.69 0.27
CA GLU A 66 23.79 -7.92 0.63
C GLU A 66 22.84 -9.02 1.12
N LYS A 67 21.83 -8.64 1.90
CA LYS A 67 20.79 -9.57 2.39
C LYS A 67 19.88 -10.02 1.25
N LEU A 68 19.54 -9.11 0.32
CA LEU A 68 18.78 -9.44 -0.88
C LEU A 68 19.53 -10.46 -1.75
N HIS A 69 20.83 -10.26 -1.97
CA HIS A 69 21.65 -11.21 -2.71
C HIS A 69 21.81 -12.54 -1.98
N ALA A 70 21.90 -12.54 -0.66
CA ALA A 70 21.92 -13.77 0.12
C ALA A 70 20.62 -14.58 -0.02
N LEU A 71 19.46 -13.91 0.03
CA LEU A 71 18.17 -14.55 -0.22
C LEU A 71 18.06 -15.08 -1.65
N ALA A 72 18.46 -14.29 -2.64
CA ALA A 72 18.41 -14.71 -4.03
C ALA A 72 19.29 -15.95 -4.29
N ARG A 73 20.50 -16.01 -3.72
CA ARG A 73 21.36 -17.19 -3.79
C ARG A 73 20.72 -18.41 -3.12
N ALA A 74 20.14 -18.23 -1.93
CA ALA A 74 19.46 -19.30 -1.23
C ALA A 74 18.25 -19.84 -2.02
N LEU A 75 17.51 -18.99 -2.73
CA LEU A 75 16.41 -19.40 -3.61
C LEU A 75 16.88 -20.13 -4.88
N LEU A 76 18.06 -19.79 -5.39
CA LEU A 76 18.66 -20.51 -6.52
C LEU A 76 19.12 -21.92 -6.11
N GLU A 77 19.59 -22.07 -4.87
CA GLU A 77 19.99 -23.38 -4.33
C GLU A 77 18.78 -24.21 -3.85
N ARG A 78 17.76 -23.54 -3.31
CA ARG A 78 16.55 -24.14 -2.75
C ARG A 78 15.35 -23.44 -3.37
N GLU A 79 14.63 -24.15 -4.25
CA GLU A 79 13.48 -23.63 -5.01
C GLU A 79 12.39 -22.95 -4.14
N SER A 80 12.35 -23.27 -2.84
CA SER A 80 11.49 -22.62 -1.86
C SER A 80 12.23 -22.42 -0.53
N LEU A 81 11.88 -21.36 0.20
CA LEU A 81 12.38 -21.03 1.53
C LEU A 81 11.20 -20.75 2.47
N ASP A 82 11.25 -21.31 3.67
CA ASP A 82 10.26 -21.03 4.72
C ASP A 82 10.57 -19.73 5.47
N GLY A 83 9.58 -19.17 6.17
CA GLY A 83 9.71 -17.91 6.92
C GLY A 83 10.84 -17.90 7.96
N GLU A 84 11.11 -19.04 8.61
CA GLU A 84 12.24 -19.18 9.53
C GLU A 84 13.60 -19.18 8.82
N GLU A 85 13.67 -19.68 7.59
CA GLU A 85 14.88 -19.70 6.78
C GLU A 85 15.21 -18.29 6.28
N ILE A 86 14.19 -17.57 5.82
CA ILE A 86 14.30 -16.16 5.45
C ILE A 86 14.76 -15.34 6.66
N ALA A 87 14.17 -15.55 7.84
CA ALA A 87 14.55 -14.85 9.07
C ALA A 87 16.02 -15.10 9.46
N ARG A 88 16.49 -16.35 9.32
CA ARG A 88 17.90 -16.71 9.54
C ARG A 88 18.84 -15.99 8.58
N ILE A 89 18.51 -15.96 7.29
CA ILE A 89 19.31 -15.27 6.26
C ILE A 89 19.35 -13.76 6.51
N LEU A 90 18.20 -13.19 6.88
CA LEU A 90 18.07 -11.76 7.18
C LEU A 90 18.63 -11.35 8.55
N ARG A 91 18.99 -12.33 9.41
CA ARG A 91 19.26 -12.16 10.85
C ARG A 91 18.17 -11.35 11.55
N ALA A 92 16.94 -11.51 11.09
CA ALA A 92 15.76 -10.84 11.61
C ALA A 92 15.02 -11.78 12.57
N ARG A 93 14.19 -11.23 13.47
CA ARG A 93 13.23 -12.08 14.17
C ARG A 93 12.27 -12.69 13.12
N PRO A 94 11.86 -13.95 13.28
CA PRO A 94 10.83 -14.52 12.42
C PRO A 94 9.58 -13.66 12.47
N PHE A 95 8.96 -13.46 11.30
CA PHE A 95 7.69 -12.76 11.19
C PHE A 95 6.67 -13.51 12.05
N GLN A 96 6.22 -12.88 13.13
CA GLN A 96 5.11 -13.40 13.93
C GLN A 96 3.83 -12.88 13.31
N GLU A 97 3.04 -13.79 12.75
CA GLU A 97 1.70 -13.47 12.28
C GLU A 97 0.88 -12.97 13.48
N ALA A 98 0.39 -11.74 13.40
CA ALA A 98 -0.48 -11.21 14.44
C ALA A 98 -1.77 -12.05 14.47
N PRO A 99 -2.29 -12.42 15.66
CA PRO A 99 -3.54 -13.16 15.74
C PRO A 99 -4.62 -12.37 15.00
N ALA A 100 -5.38 -13.06 14.15
CA ALA A 100 -6.48 -12.46 13.41
C ALA A 100 -7.41 -11.73 14.40
N PRO A 101 -7.84 -10.49 14.10
CA PRO A 101 -8.80 -9.81 14.95
C PRO A 101 -10.08 -10.64 15.02
N VAL A 102 -10.47 -11.02 16.25
CA VAL A 102 -11.71 -11.75 16.56
C VAL A 102 -12.95 -10.89 16.31
#